data_AF-A0A2M9JNF3-F1
#
_entry.id   AF-A0A2M9JNF3-F1
#
_cell.length_a   1.000
_cell.length_b   1.000
_cell.length_c   1.000
_cell.angle_alpha   90.00
_cell.angle_beta   90.00
_cell.angle_gamma   90.00
#
_symmetry.space_group_name_H-M   'P 1'
#
loop_
_entity.id
_entity.type
_entity.pdbx_description
1 polymer ?
#
loop_
_entity_poly.entity_id
_entity_poly.type
_entity_poly.pdbx_seq_one_letter_code
_entity_poly.pdbx_strand_id
1 'polypeptide(L)'
;MRLRTITALTALVAAALGDGYQDLAVGAYGEKIDDKEYAGGVRVFKGRAAGISGTGSQWFARNSPGVTGALDSDDSFGSAVRLRDTDRDGYADLYVAGTVGSLRLPGSASGITTTGAASVPSDLIEGFLQ
;
A
#
# COMPACT_ATOMS: atom_id res chain seq x y z
N MET A 1 34.29 -0.17 -5.91
CA MET A 1 32.90 -0.68 -5.83
C MET A 1 32.05 0.40 -5.17
N ARG A 2 31.34 1.22 -5.96
CA ARG A 2 30.51 2.30 -5.42
C ARG A 2 29.23 1.69 -4.86
N LEU A 3 29.06 1.78 -3.54
CA LEU A 3 27.81 1.48 -2.87
C LEU A 3 26.74 2.41 -3.45
N ARG A 4 25.80 1.87 -4.23
CA ARG A 4 24.59 2.61 -4.60
C ARG A 4 23.67 2.50 -3.40
N THR A 5 23.35 3.64 -2.79
CA THR A 5 22.30 3.77 -1.79
C THR A 5 21.03 3.09 -2.33
N ILE A 6 20.60 2.02 -1.69
CA ILE A 6 19.24 1.49 -1.87
C ILE A 6 18.37 2.41 -1.02
N THR A 7 17.63 3.31 -1.65
CA THR A 7 16.65 4.17 -0.98
C THR A 7 15.58 3.27 -0.35
N ALA A 8 15.77 3.00 0.94
CA ALA A 8 14.77 2.74 1.99
C ALA A 8 13.43 2.10 1.57
N LEU A 9 13.32 0.80 1.83
CA LEU A 9 12.07 0.08 2.02
C LEU A 9 11.54 0.44 3.43
N THR A 10 10.77 1.53 3.58
CA THR A 10 10.28 1.93 4.91
C THR A 10 8.76 1.97 4.96
N ALA A 11 8.18 0.80 5.18
CA ALA A 11 6.97 0.55 6.00
C ALA A 11 6.53 -0.89 5.71
N LEU A 12 6.58 -1.72 6.75
CA LEU A 12 6.14 -3.12 6.74
C LEU A 12 4.97 -3.21 7.72
N VAL A 13 3.76 -3.49 7.23
CA VAL A 13 2.59 -3.69 8.09
C VAL A 13 1.93 -5.00 7.74
N ALA A 14 1.55 -5.75 8.78
CA ALA A 14 0.89 -7.04 8.65
C ALA A 14 -0.47 -7.07 9.36
N ALA A 15 -1.50 -7.53 8.66
CA ALA A 15 -2.85 -7.79 9.19
C ALA A 15 -3.55 -8.82 8.30
N ALA A 16 -4.60 -9.48 8.80
CA ALA A 16 -5.32 -10.50 8.03
C ALA A 16 -6.40 -9.89 7.12
N LEU A 17 -6.45 -10.36 5.87
CA LEU A 17 -7.47 -10.07 4.86
C LEU A 17 -8.56 -11.15 4.87
N GLY A 18 -9.08 -11.46 6.07
CA GLY A 18 -10.24 -12.34 6.27
C GLY A 18 -10.02 -13.84 6.08
N ASP A 19 -8.83 -14.29 5.67
CA ASP A 19 -8.51 -15.71 5.45
C ASP A 19 -7.79 -16.39 6.61
N GLY A 20 -7.57 -15.66 7.72
CA GLY A 20 -6.91 -16.15 8.93
C GLY A 20 -5.39 -16.13 8.88
N TYR A 21 -4.77 -15.69 7.77
CA TYR A 21 -3.33 -15.50 7.67
C TYR A 21 -2.99 -14.01 7.65
N GLN A 22 -1.85 -13.64 8.22
CA GLN A 22 -1.39 -12.26 8.15
C GLN A 22 -0.83 -11.97 6.75
N ASP A 23 -1.37 -10.94 6.12
CA ASP A 23 -0.89 -10.37 4.86
C ASP A 23 0.17 -9.33 5.14
N LEU A 24 0.88 -8.91 4.08
CA LEU A 24 1.97 -7.96 4.19
C LEU A 24 1.85 -6.86 3.14
N ALA A 25 1.85 -5.60 3.58
CA ALA A 25 2.00 -4.44 2.70
C ALA A 25 3.41 -3.85 2.83
N VAL A 26 4.01 -3.51 1.69
CA VAL A 26 5.35 -2.93 1.58
C VAL A 26 5.28 -1.67 0.73
N GLY A 27 5.63 -0.54 1.34
CA GLY A 27 5.80 0.74 0.64
C GLY A 27 7.08 0.77 -0.21
N ALA A 28 6.97 1.26 -1.43
CA ALA A 28 8.06 1.50 -2.38
C ALA A 28 8.01 2.96 -2.84
N TYR A 29 8.04 3.89 -1.89
CA TYR A 29 7.82 5.33 -2.13
C TYR A 29 8.86 5.96 -3.08
N GLY A 30 10.06 5.39 -3.17
CA GLY A 30 11.11 5.86 -4.07
C GLY A 30 11.00 5.34 -5.51
N GLU A 31 9.98 4.54 -5.84
CA GLU A 31 9.84 3.94 -7.15
C GLU A 31 9.60 5.01 -8.23
N LYS A 32 10.37 4.93 -9.31
CA LYS A 32 10.10 5.67 -10.54
C LYS A 32 9.04 4.94 -11.33
N ILE A 33 7.99 5.64 -11.73
CA ILE A 33 6.91 5.09 -12.55
C ILE A 33 6.76 5.95 -13.78
N ASP A 34 6.82 5.31 -14.95
CA ASP A 34 6.89 5.99 -16.25
C ASP A 34 8.04 7.02 -16.27
N ASP A 35 7.75 8.29 -16.54
CA ASP A 35 8.70 9.41 -16.53
C ASP A 35 8.75 10.17 -15.18
N LYS A 36 8.04 9.69 -14.15
CA LYS A 36 7.90 10.37 -12.85
C LYS A 36 8.83 9.77 -11.78
N GLU A 37 9.83 10.55 -11.38
CA GLU A 37 10.78 10.16 -10.32
C GLU A 37 10.11 10.24 -8.95
N TYR A 38 10.41 9.30 -8.06
CA TYR A 38 9.82 9.24 -6.70
C TYR A 38 8.28 9.28 -6.67
N ALA A 39 7.63 8.74 -7.70
CA ALA A 39 6.17 8.65 -7.74
C ALA A 39 5.64 7.68 -6.68
N GLY A 40 6.33 6.54 -6.53
CA GLY A 40 6.08 5.57 -5.48
C GLY A 40 4.91 4.62 -5.72
N GLY A 41 4.89 3.52 -4.96
CA GLY A 41 3.81 2.55 -4.97
C GLY A 41 3.82 1.63 -3.75
N VAL A 42 2.91 0.67 -3.73
CA VAL A 42 2.77 -0.32 -2.66
C VAL A 42 2.61 -1.71 -3.25
N ARG A 43 3.33 -2.67 -2.68
CA ARG A 43 3.14 -4.10 -2.97
C ARG A 43 2.46 -4.80 -1.79
N VAL A 44 1.42 -5.57 -2.07
CA VAL A 44 0.71 -6.38 -1.08
C VAL A 44 0.93 -7.85 -1.35
N PHE A 45 1.30 -8.61 -0.33
CA PHE A 45 1.54 -10.03 -0.38
C PHE A 45 0.51 -10.75 0.48
N LYS A 46 -0.15 -11.73 -0.13
CA LYS A 46 -1.14 -12.52 0.58
C LYS A 46 -0.47 -13.53 1.53
N GLY A 47 -0.95 -13.59 2.76
CA GLY A 47 -0.61 -14.62 3.74
C GLY A 47 -1.15 -15.99 3.32
N ARG A 48 -0.50 -17.06 3.77
CA ARG A 48 -1.00 -18.43 3.64
C ARG A 48 -0.39 -19.31 4.73
N ALA A 49 -0.90 -20.54 4.86
CA ALA A 49 -0.38 -21.53 5.80
C ALA A 49 1.14 -21.74 5.72
N ALA A 50 1.69 -21.66 4.50
CA ALA A 50 3.12 -21.80 4.25
C ALA A 50 3.94 -20.50 4.45
N GLY A 51 3.34 -19.45 5.01
CA GLY A 51 3.95 -18.12 5.15
C GLY A 51 3.76 -17.21 3.94
N ILE A 52 4.38 -16.04 3.94
CA ILE A 52 4.23 -15.00 2.91
C ILE A 52 4.82 -15.47 1.57
N SER A 53 4.13 -15.14 0.47
CA SER A 53 4.53 -15.49 -0.90
C SER A 53 4.49 -14.29 -1.84
N GLY A 54 5.45 -14.21 -2.76
CA GLY A 54 5.43 -13.27 -3.88
C GLY A 54 4.40 -13.61 -4.96
N THR A 55 4.05 -14.89 -5.11
CA THR A 55 3.06 -15.33 -6.11
C THR A 55 1.70 -14.71 -5.81
N GLY A 56 1.13 -14.02 -6.79
CA GLY A 56 -0.17 -13.33 -6.64
C GLY A 56 -0.10 -12.01 -5.88
N SER A 57 1.10 -11.46 -5.61
CA SER A 57 1.22 -10.14 -5.00
C SER A 57 0.58 -9.07 -5.87
N GLN A 58 -0.09 -8.11 -5.24
CA GLN A 58 -0.75 -6.99 -5.92
C GLN A 58 0.13 -5.74 -5.87
N TRP A 59 0.08 -4.95 -6.94
CA TRP A 59 0.81 -3.67 -7.04
C TRP A 59 -0.18 -2.52 -7.21
N PHE A 60 0.00 -1.48 -6.41
CA PHE A 60 -0.81 -0.27 -6.46
C PHE A 60 0.07 0.97 -6.53
N ALA A 61 -0.18 1.80 -7.52
CA ALA A 61 0.37 3.14 -7.68
C ALA A 61 -0.72 4.06 -8.25
N ARG A 62 -0.44 5.36 -8.39
CA ARG A 62 -1.42 6.32 -8.95
C ARG A 62 -1.90 5.97 -10.35
N ASN A 63 -1.06 5.32 -11.16
CA ASN A 63 -1.45 4.86 -12.50
C ASN A 63 -2.14 3.48 -12.52
N SER A 64 -2.32 2.82 -11.37
CA SER A 64 -3.11 1.59 -11.31
C SER A 64 -4.60 1.90 -11.58
N PRO A 65 -5.28 1.09 -12.41
CA PRO A 65 -6.69 1.31 -12.72
C PRO A 65 -7.58 1.42 -11.47
N GLY A 66 -8.34 2.51 -11.37
CA GLY A 66 -9.24 2.79 -10.25
C GLY A 66 -8.56 3.40 -9.02
N VAL A 67 -7.23 3.58 -9.00
CA VAL A 67 -6.55 4.40 -8.00
C VAL A 67 -6.71 5.87 -8.42
N THR A 68 -7.20 6.70 -7.50
CA THR A 68 -7.44 8.12 -7.75
C THR A 68 -6.20 8.97 -7.47
N GLY A 69 -6.20 10.19 -8.00
CA GLY A 69 -5.05 11.10 -7.94
C GLY A 69 -4.17 11.00 -9.19
N ALA A 70 -3.45 12.08 -9.50
CA ALA A 70 -2.52 12.10 -10.62
C ALA A 70 -1.26 11.31 -10.28
N LEU A 71 -0.67 10.64 -11.28
CA LEU A 71 0.71 10.19 -11.20
C LEU A 71 1.61 11.42 -11.34
N ASP A 72 2.34 11.76 -10.28
CA ASP A 72 3.23 12.91 -10.25
C ASP A 72 4.60 12.53 -9.70
N SER A 73 5.62 13.31 -10.06
CA SER A 73 6.93 13.18 -9.43
C SER A 73 6.84 13.59 -7.96
N ASP A 74 7.68 12.98 -7.12
CA ASP A 74 7.76 13.28 -5.68
C ASP A 74 6.45 13.04 -4.87
N ASP A 75 5.44 12.37 -5.45
CA ASP A 75 4.26 11.94 -4.68
C ASP A 75 4.65 11.01 -3.53
N SER A 76 5.74 10.24 -3.70
CA SER A 76 6.20 9.31 -2.67
C SER A 76 5.07 8.40 -2.18
N PHE A 77 4.17 7.98 -3.09
CA PHE A 77 3.04 7.14 -2.75
C PHE A 77 3.55 5.83 -2.13
N GLY A 78 3.00 5.45 -0.98
CA GLY A 78 3.56 4.37 -0.17
C GLY A 78 4.61 4.82 0.84
N SER A 79 4.75 6.12 1.12
CA SER A 79 5.63 6.66 2.18
C SER A 79 5.23 6.19 3.57
N ALA A 80 3.93 5.92 3.77
CA ALA A 80 3.40 5.18 4.90
C ALA A 80 2.30 4.22 4.40
N VAL A 81 2.29 2.98 4.93
CA VAL A 81 1.29 1.98 4.58
C VAL A 81 0.65 1.36 5.82
N ARG A 82 -0.69 1.25 5.75
CA ARG A 82 -1.67 0.67 6.69
C ARG A 82 -2.30 -0.64 6.24
N LEU A 83 -2.36 -1.72 7.02
CA LEU A 83 -3.44 -2.71 6.87
C LEU A 83 -4.34 -2.68 8.10
N ARG A 84 -5.63 -2.35 7.93
CA ARG A 84 -6.61 -2.33 9.02
C ARG A 84 -8.05 -2.43 8.52
N ASP A 85 -8.84 -3.28 9.15
CA ASP A 85 -10.30 -3.30 8.98
C ASP A 85 -10.91 -2.18 9.84
N THR A 86 -11.32 -1.07 9.22
CA THR A 86 -11.95 0.05 9.95
C THR A 86 -13.45 0.17 9.68
N ASP A 87 -13.92 -0.34 8.55
CA ASP A 87 -15.34 -0.37 8.21
C ASP A 87 -16.06 -1.63 8.72
N ARG A 88 -15.29 -2.55 9.33
CA ARG A 88 -15.76 -3.76 10.03
C ARG A 88 -16.42 -4.77 9.09
N ASP A 89 -15.91 -4.88 7.87
CA ASP A 89 -16.41 -5.85 6.89
C ASP A 89 -15.73 -7.23 7.01
N GLY A 90 -14.73 -7.36 7.89
CA GLY A 90 -13.97 -8.59 8.12
C GLY A 90 -12.69 -8.71 7.29
N TYR A 91 -12.37 -7.72 6.46
CA TYR A 91 -11.16 -7.66 5.64
C TYR A 91 -10.36 -6.40 5.97
N ALA A 92 -9.04 -6.54 6.16
CA ALA A 92 -8.21 -5.36 6.33
C ALA A 92 -8.15 -4.51 5.04
N ASP A 93 -8.31 -3.20 5.17
CA ASP A 93 -8.10 -2.28 4.06
C ASP A 93 -6.65 -1.83 3.98
N LEU A 94 -6.21 -1.51 2.77
CA LEU A 94 -4.91 -0.87 2.55
C LEU A 94 -5.04 0.65 2.63
N TYR A 95 -4.36 1.26 3.59
CA TYR A 95 -4.18 2.71 3.66
C TYR A 95 -2.80 3.07 3.12
N VAL A 96 -2.73 4.08 2.25
CA VAL A 96 -1.49 4.51 1.61
C VAL A 96 -1.37 6.02 1.67
N ALA A 97 -0.25 6.52 2.18
CA ALA A 97 0.07 7.94 2.15
C ALA A 97 0.83 8.31 0.86
N GLY A 98 0.64 9.55 0.42
CA GLY A 98 1.41 10.22 -0.64
C GLY A 98 1.26 11.72 -0.50
N THR A 99 2.19 12.48 -1.07
CA THR A 99 2.24 13.95 -1.05
C THR A 99 0.97 14.54 -1.66
N VAL A 100 0.41 13.93 -2.71
CA VAL A 100 -0.82 14.42 -3.36
C VAL A 100 -2.10 13.96 -2.64
N GLY A 101 -1.98 13.13 -1.60
CA GLY A 101 -3.06 12.74 -0.70
C GLY A 101 -3.03 11.27 -0.30
N SER A 102 -3.72 10.93 0.78
CA SER A 102 -3.80 9.54 1.26
C SER A 102 -5.04 8.83 0.73
N LEU A 103 -4.93 7.51 0.52
CA LEU A 103 -6.01 6.66 0.03
C LEU A 103 -6.28 5.48 0.96
N ARG A 104 -7.55 5.07 1.02
CA ARG A 104 -8.00 3.75 1.45
C ARG A 104 -8.37 2.93 0.21
N LEU A 105 -7.84 1.73 0.10
CA LEU A 105 -8.19 0.71 -0.89
C LEU A 105 -8.84 -0.48 -0.14
N PRO A 106 -10.12 -0.81 -0.42
CA PRO A 106 -10.82 -1.83 0.35
C PRO A 106 -10.21 -3.22 0.29
N GLY A 107 -10.29 -3.96 1.39
CA GLY A 107 -9.99 -5.38 1.47
C GLY A 107 -11.08 -6.26 0.86
N SER A 108 -10.75 -7.50 0.52
CA SER A 108 -11.70 -8.53 0.11
C SER A 108 -11.09 -9.92 0.25
N ALA A 109 -11.91 -10.97 0.08
CA ALA A 109 -11.43 -12.35 0.04
C ALA A 109 -10.36 -12.61 -1.04
N SER A 110 -10.35 -11.82 -2.10
CA SER A 110 -9.39 -11.91 -3.21
C SER A 110 -8.16 -11.02 -3.03
N GLY A 111 -8.06 -10.28 -1.92
CA GLY A 111 -7.04 -9.27 -1.68
C GLY A 111 -7.60 -7.84 -1.75
N ILE A 112 -6.70 -6.87 -1.93
CA ILE A 112 -7.06 -5.45 -2.01
C ILE A 112 -7.73 -5.14 -3.36
N THR A 113 -8.76 -4.28 -3.36
CA THR A 113 -9.46 -3.80 -4.55
C THR A 113 -9.40 -2.27 -4.69
N THR A 114 -9.56 -1.78 -5.92
CA THR A 114 -9.72 -0.34 -6.21
C THR A 114 -11.19 0.06 -6.31
N THR A 115 -12.12 -0.90 -6.36
CA THR A 115 -13.55 -0.61 -6.25
C THR A 115 -13.85 -0.10 -4.85
N GLY A 116 -14.40 1.11 -4.75
CA GLY A 116 -14.65 1.78 -3.46
C GLY A 116 -13.41 2.47 -2.87
N ALA A 117 -12.33 2.62 -3.64
CA ALA A 117 -11.19 3.44 -3.25
C ALA A 117 -11.64 4.86 -2.89
N ALA A 118 -11.12 5.38 -1.77
CA ALA A 118 -11.52 6.68 -1.25
C ALA A 118 -10.32 7.46 -0.70
N SER A 119 -10.34 8.78 -0.88
CA SER A 119 -9.39 9.67 -0.21
C SER A 119 -9.64 9.65 1.29
N VAL A 120 -8.56 9.63 2.06
CA VAL A 120 -8.62 9.66 3.52
C VAL A 120 -7.71 10.77 4.06
N PRO A 121 -8.04 11.35 5.23
CA PRO A 121 -7.12 12.20 5.97
C PRO A 121 -5.77 11.50 6.23
N SER A 122 -4.67 12.24 6.18
CA SER A 122 -3.32 11.68 6.36
C SER A 122 -3.01 11.36 7.83
N ASP A 123 -3.61 12.08 8.76
CA ASP A 123 -3.57 11.85 10.22
C ASP A 123 -4.16 10.49 10.60
N LEU A 124 -5.10 9.97 9.81
CA LEU A 124 -5.62 8.62 9.97
C LEU A 124 -4.49 7.59 9.87
N ILE A 125 -3.50 7.76 8.97
CA ILE A 125 -2.43 6.78 8.77
C ILE A 125 -1.39 6.84 9.91
N GLU A 126 -0.96 8.04 10.30
CA GLU A 126 0.02 8.23 11.38
C GLU A 126 -0.58 8.00 12.78
N GLY A 127 -1.86 8.35 12.95
CA GLY A 127 -2.55 8.39 14.23
C GLY A 127 -2.73 7.04 14.93
N PHE A 128 -2.66 5.92 14.22
CA PHE A 128 -2.71 4.61 14.89
C PHE A 128 -1.36 3.97 15.27
N LEU A 129 -0.34 4.80 15.49
CA LEU A 129 0.85 4.45 16.28
C LEU A 129 0.72 4.80 17.78
N GLN A 130 -0.45 5.29 18.22
CA GLN A 130 -0.81 5.48 19.63
C GLN A 130 -1.61 4.29 20.17
#